data_AF-A0A1E7YL92-F1
#
_entry.id   AF-A0A1E7YL92-F1
#
_cell.length_a   1.000
_cell.length_b   1.000
_cell.length_c   1.000
_cell.angle_alpha   90.00
_cell.angle_beta   90.00
_cell.angle_gamma   90.00
#
_symmetry.space_group_name_H-M   'P 1'
#
loop_
_entity.id
_entity.type
_entity.pdbx_description
1 polymer ?
#
loop_
_entity_poly.entity_id
_entity_poly.type
_entity_poly.pdbx_seq_one_letter_code
_entity_poly.pdbx_strand_id
1 'polypeptide(L)' 'MTRSFVRTLVFTSALVLAGVGTAQAEPHPAIQAAIQQIDQALFILQHRAAHDFGGHRVVAIRQLQHARQQLILAERADVR' A
#
# COMPACT_ATOMS: atom_id res chain seq x y z
N MET A 1 -22.10 53.01 48.14
CA MET A 1 -22.36 51.57 47.91
C MET A 1 -23.31 51.45 46.73
N THR A 2 -22.79 51.25 45.51
CA THR A 2 -23.61 51.03 44.32
C THR A 2 -22.80 50.33 43.21
N ARG A 3 -23.23 49.09 42.95
CA ARG A 3 -23.36 48.39 41.66
C ARG A 3 -22.14 47.64 41.08
N SER A 4 -22.41 46.34 40.95
CA SER A 4 -21.54 45.20 40.74
C SER A 4 -20.98 45.11 39.32
N PHE A 5 -19.72 44.70 39.25
CA PHE A 5 -18.99 44.41 38.03
C PHE A 5 -19.53 43.17 37.30
N VAL A 6 -19.65 43.34 35.99
CA VAL A 6 -19.86 42.34 34.94
C VAL A 6 -18.85 41.18 35.07
N ARG A 7 -19.28 39.94 34.79
CA ARG A 7 -18.42 38.91 34.19
C ARG A 7 -19.23 37.73 33.65
N THR A 8 -19.57 37.87 32.36
CA THR A 8 -20.07 36.83 31.46
C THR A 8 -19.11 35.64 31.46
N LEU A 9 -19.62 34.45 31.81
CA LEU A 9 -18.89 33.19 31.77
C LEU A 9 -19.22 32.49 30.45
N VAL A 10 -18.32 32.64 29.47
CA VAL A 10 -18.37 31.91 28.19
C VAL A 10 -17.94 30.48 28.47
N PHE A 11 -18.88 29.54 28.41
CA PHE A 11 -18.59 28.10 28.39
C PHE A 11 -18.11 27.73 26.99
N THR A 12 -16.80 27.78 26.78
CA THR A 12 -16.13 27.26 25.58
C THR A 12 -16.34 25.75 25.50
N SER A 13 -17.14 25.31 24.52
CA SER A 13 -17.25 23.90 24.16
C SER A 13 -15.91 23.40 23.66
N ALA A 14 -15.30 22.47 24.38
CA ALA A 14 -14.09 21.77 23.96
C ALA A 14 -14.45 20.82 22.80
N LEU A 15 -14.04 21.17 21.60
CA LEU A 15 -14.08 20.34 20.41
C LEU A 15 -13.12 19.17 20.60
N VAL A 16 -13.64 17.97 20.84
CA VAL A 16 -12.86 16.73 20.90
C VAL A 16 -12.41 16.39 19.48
N LEU A 17 -11.15 16.70 19.16
CA LEU A 17 -10.47 16.15 17.99
C LEU A 17 -10.21 14.66 18.23
N ALA A 18 -11.14 13.82 17.77
CA ALA A 18 -10.90 12.40 17.66
C ALA A 18 -9.69 12.18 16.75
N GLY A 19 -8.65 11.55 17.31
CA GLY A 19 -7.46 11.15 16.57
C GLY A 19 -7.83 10.18 15.46
N VAL A 20 -7.87 10.67 14.23
CA VAL A 20 -7.82 9.83 13.04
C VAL A 20 -6.36 9.40 12.93
N GLY A 21 -6.03 8.20 13.41
CA GLY A 21 -4.72 7.61 13.17
C GLY A 21 -4.57 7.43 11.67
N THR A 22 -3.83 8.31 11.01
CA THR A 22 -3.41 8.09 9.63
C THR A 22 -2.42 6.93 9.68
N ALA A 23 -2.85 5.73 9.30
CA ALA A 23 -1.91 4.67 8.96
C ALA A 23 -1.02 5.23 7.84
N GLN A 24 0.20 5.65 8.19
CA GLN A 24 1.17 6.04 7.19
C GLN A 24 1.59 4.77 6.48
N ALA A 25 1.31 4.70 5.18
CA ALA A 25 1.81 3.65 4.30
C ALA A 25 3.31 3.45 4.55
N GLU A 26 3.71 2.26 4.99
CA GLU A 26 5.11 1.95 5.23
C GLU A 26 5.76 1.65 3.87
N PRO A 27 6.93 2.21 3.54
CA PRO A 27 7.63 1.82 2.32
C PRO A 27 7.97 0.32 2.38
N HIS A 28 7.53 -0.46 1.38
CA HIS A 28 7.79 -1.91 1.29
C HIS A 28 8.86 -2.23 0.22
N PRO A 29 10.15 -1.90 0.42
CA PRO A 29 11.19 -2.08 -0.60
C PRO A 29 11.37 -3.54 -1.03
N ALA A 30 11.09 -4.49 -0.14
CA ALA A 30 11.16 -5.92 -0.46
C ALA A 30 10.06 -6.35 -1.45
N ILE A 31 8.86 -5.76 -1.38
CA ILE A 31 7.76 -6.04 -2.31
C ILE A 31 8.11 -5.51 -3.70
N GLN A 32 8.65 -4.29 -3.77
CA GLN A 32 9.10 -3.68 -5.03
C GLN A 32 10.23 -4.49 -5.69
N ALA A 33 11.20 -4.94 -4.89
CA ALA A 33 12.27 -5.81 -5.38
C ALA A 33 11.72 -7.14 -5.92
N ALA A 34 10.74 -7.75 -5.23
CA ALA A 34 10.09 -8.97 -5.71
C ALA A 34 9.35 -8.75 -7.05
N ILE A 35 8.63 -7.63 -7.21
CA ILE A 35 7.99 -7.27 -8.49
C ILE A 35 9.02 -7.16 -9.61
N GLN A 36 10.15 -6.50 -9.38
CA GLN A 36 11.24 -6.36 -10.36
C GLN A 36 11.84 -7.71 -10.75
N GLN A 37 12.06 -8.60 -9.78
CA GLN A 37 12.57 -9.95 -10.03
C GLN A 37 11.58 -10.79 -10.86
N ILE A 38 10.28 -10.67 -10.58
CA ILE A 38 9.24 -11.33 -11.38
C ILE A 38 9.24 -10.80 -12.81
N ASP A 39 9.36 -9.48 -13.01
CA ASP A 39 9.43 -8.87 -14.34
C ASP A 39 10.64 -9.39 -15.15
N GLN A 40 11.79 -9.52 -14.50
CA GLN A 40 12.98 -10.10 -15.13
C GLN A 40 12.78 -11.58 -15.50
N ALA A 41 12.16 -12.37 -14.62
CA ALA A 41 11.88 -13.78 -14.89
C ALA A 41 10.89 -13.94 -16.06
N LEU A 42 9.83 -13.13 -16.10
CA LEU A 42 8.87 -13.10 -17.20
C LEU A 42 9.56 -12.76 -18.52
N PHE A 43 10.41 -11.74 -18.54
CA PHE A 43 11.16 -11.36 -19.73
C PHE A 43 12.01 -12.52 -20.25
N ILE A 44 12.73 -13.23 -19.37
CA ILE A 44 13.54 -14.39 -19.75
C ILE A 44 12.66 -15.50 -20.32
N LEU A 45 11.59 -15.87 -19.62
CA LEU A 45 10.70 -16.96 -20.04
C LEU A 45 9.99 -16.68 -21.36
N GLN A 46 9.64 -15.42 -21.63
CA GLN A 46 8.92 -15.01 -22.83
C GLN A 46 9.83 -14.78 -24.04
N HIS A 47 11.02 -14.21 -23.83
CA HIS A 47 11.84 -13.68 -24.93
C HIS A 47 13.22 -14.34 -25.07
N ARG A 48 13.75 -14.97 -24.02
CA ARG A 48 15.11 -15.54 -24.00
C ARG A 48 15.11 -17.07 -23.96
N ALA A 49 14.07 -17.69 -23.41
CA ALA A 49 13.98 -19.14 -23.26
C ALA A 49 13.77 -19.84 -24.62
N ALA A 50 14.80 -20.55 -25.08
CA ALA A 50 14.76 -21.30 -26.33
C ALA A 50 13.91 -22.59 -26.26
N HIS A 51 13.62 -23.08 -25.05
CA HIS A 51 12.88 -24.33 -24.82
C HIS A 51 11.76 -24.15 -23.79
N ASP A 52 10.83 -25.10 -23.76
CA ASP A 52 9.60 -25.03 -22.94
C ASP A 52 9.77 -25.58 -21.51
N PHE A 53 11.02 -25.87 -21.10
CA PHE A 53 11.37 -26.47 -19.81
C PHE A 53 10.49 -27.69 -19.46
N GLY A 54 10.31 -28.62 -20.40
CA GLY A 54 9.47 -29.81 -20.18
C GLY A 54 7.96 -29.52 -20.07
N GLY A 55 7.46 -28.42 -20.63
CA GLY A 55 6.06 -28.02 -20.54
C GLY A 55 5.75 -26.97 -19.47
N HIS A 56 6.74 -26.62 -18.65
CA HIS A 56 6.52 -25.77 -17.48
C HIS A 56 6.53 -24.27 -17.76
N ARG A 57 7.07 -23.83 -18.91
CA ARG A 57 7.23 -22.40 -19.22
C ARG A 57 5.89 -21.64 -19.17
N VAL A 58 4.86 -22.17 -19.84
CA VAL A 58 3.54 -21.50 -19.93
C VAL A 58 2.89 -21.36 -18.56
N VAL A 59 2.98 -22.41 -17.74
CA VAL A 59 2.44 -22.41 -16.38
C VAL A 59 3.21 -21.42 -15.49
N ALA A 60 4.54 -21.42 -15.58
CA ALA A 60 5.38 -20.50 -14.83
C ALA A 60 5.07 -19.04 -15.17
N ILE A 61 4.94 -18.69 -16.45
CA ILE A 61 4.56 -17.34 -16.90
C ILE A 61 3.24 -16.91 -16.27
N ARG A 62 2.22 -17.79 -16.31
CA ARG A 62 0.89 -17.48 -15.75
C ARG A 62 0.95 -17.24 -14.24
N GLN A 63 1.66 -18.09 -13.49
CA GLN A 63 1.78 -17.94 -12.05
C GLN A 63 2.55 -16.68 -11.65
N LEU A 64 3.63 -16.37 -12.38
CA LEU A 64 4.41 -15.15 -12.16
C LEU A 64 3.58 -13.88 -12.44
N GLN A 65 2.80 -13.86 -13.53
CA GLN A 65 1.89 -12.75 -13.82
C GLN A 65 0.86 -12.54 -12.70
N HIS A 66 0.28 -13.64 -12.19
CA HIS A 66 -0.67 -13.58 -11.08
C HIS A 66 -0.01 -13.07 -9.80
N ALA A 67 1.16 -13.60 -9.43
CA ALA A 67 1.91 -13.14 -8.26
C ALA A 67 2.25 -11.65 -8.34
N ARG A 68 2.74 -11.19 -9.50
CA ARG A 68 3.01 -9.78 -9.77
C ARG A 68 1.77 -8.91 -9.55
N GLN A 69 0.62 -9.32 -10.08
CA GLN A 69 -0.62 -8.58 -9.93
C GLN A 69 -1.04 -8.49 -8.45
N GLN A 70 -0.94 -9.57 -7.69
CA GLN A 70 -1.29 -9.58 -6.27
C GLN A 70 -0.37 -8.68 -5.43
N LEU A 71 0.93 -8.67 -5.71
CA LEU A 71 1.87 -7.76 -5.01
C LEU A 71 1.54 -6.29 -5.27
N ILE A 72 1.20 -5.93 -6.51
CA ILE A 72 0.76 -4.56 -6.86
C ILE A 72 -0.54 -4.19 -6.14
N LEU A 73 -1.48 -5.12 -6.01
CA LEU A 73 -2.72 -4.90 -5.28
C LEU A 73 -2.47 -4.74 -3.78
N ALA A 74 -1.56 -5.53 -3.21
CA ALA A 74 -1.16 -5.43 -1.81
C ALA A 74 -0.54 -4.07 -1.49
N GLU A 75 0.44 -3.59 -2.29
CA GLU A 75 1.01 -2.25 -2.10
C GLU A 75 -0.05 -1.15 -2.16
N ARG A 76 -1.00 -1.25 -3.10
CA ARG A 76 -2.08 -0.26 -3.23
C ARG A 76 -3.07 -0.29 -2.07
N ALA A 77 -3.28 -1.45 -1.46
CA ALA A 77 -4.16 -1.61 -0.32
C ALA A 77 -3.51 -1.06 0.96
N ASP A 78 -2.18 -1.21 1.11
CA ASP A 78 -1.43 -0.64 2.24
C ASP A 78 -1.37 0.89 2.23
N VAL A 79 -1.41 1.49 1.04
CA VAL A 79 -1.42 2.96 0.87
C VAL A 79 -2.76 3.61 1.25
N ARG A 80 -3.83 2.83 1.51
CA ARG A 80 -5.18 3.34 1.81
C ARG A 80 -5.53 3.29 3.28
#